data_AF-A0A8I3AHN1-F1
#
_entry.id   AF-A0A8I3AHN1-F1
#
_cell.length_a   1.000
_cell.length_b   1.000
_cell.length_c   1.000
_cell.angle_alpha   90.00
_cell.angle_beta   90.00
_cell.angle_gamma   90.00
#
_symmetry.space_group_name_H-M   'P 1'
#
loop_
_entity.id
_entity.type
_entity.pdbx_description
1 polymer ?
#
loop_
_entity_poly.entity_id
_entity_poly.type
_entity_poly.pdbx_seq_one_letter_code
_entity_poly.pdbx_strand_id
1 'polypeptide(L)'
;MRTTSLTIDPGDQWLPGILQDKSKQELAEILASPKLLEALTHSVDTVQPSLAESHQALHAMLGENLQLAAQLADLEARLTHQRSTTQAQLLSTHALERQWRQKQTDMDHALSPFAPAALYQRLGQGVHEQATVCHAMEESFLEGQADGAFASEREALDWVRRYREAKALYYLRQERKNRWDEGRVGGWR
;
A
#
# COMPACT_ATOMS: atom_id res chain seq x y z
N MET A 1 -9.02 -15.76 -40.75
CA MET A 1 -8.78 -16.06 -42.18
C MET A 1 -9.83 -15.29 -42.98
N ARG A 2 -9.45 -14.21 -43.67
CA ARG A 2 -10.36 -13.44 -44.53
C ARG A 2 -10.50 -14.17 -45.86
N THR A 3 -11.63 -14.83 -46.07
CA THR A 3 -12.04 -15.29 -47.40
C THR A 3 -12.63 -14.09 -48.12
N THR A 4 -11.80 -13.36 -48.88
CA THR A 4 -12.31 -12.45 -49.91
C THR A 4 -12.80 -13.33 -51.05
N SER A 5 -14.11 -13.55 -51.15
CA SER A 5 -14.70 -13.99 -52.42
C SER A 5 -14.36 -12.92 -53.45
N LEU A 6 -13.57 -13.30 -54.45
CA LEU A 6 -13.28 -12.46 -55.60
C LEU A 6 -14.44 -12.65 -56.57
N THR A 7 -15.61 -12.09 -56.29
CA THR A 7 -16.65 -12.09 -57.32
C THR A 7 -16.30 -10.99 -58.30
N ILE A 8 -15.93 -11.47 -59.48
CA ILE A 8 -15.41 -10.67 -60.56
C ILE A 8 -16.52 -9.72 -60.99
N ASP A 9 -16.16 -8.45 -61.15
CA ASP A 9 -17.06 -7.45 -61.70
C ASP A 9 -17.62 -7.98 -63.04
N PRO A 10 -18.95 -8.16 -63.17
CA PRO A 10 -19.56 -8.65 -64.41
C PRO A 10 -19.31 -7.73 -65.63
N GLY A 11 -18.73 -6.54 -65.44
CA GLY A 11 -18.22 -5.67 -66.48
C GLY A 11 -19.28 -4.75 -67.09
N ASP A 12 -18.86 -3.89 -68.02
CA ASP A 12 -19.67 -2.78 -68.57
C ASP A 12 -20.96 -3.21 -69.30
N GLN A 13 -21.12 -4.50 -69.60
CA GLN A 13 -22.30 -5.05 -70.29
C GLN A 13 -23.39 -5.56 -69.32
N TRP A 14 -23.13 -5.52 -68.02
CA TRP A 14 -24.07 -6.03 -67.03
C TRP A 14 -25.29 -5.11 -66.86
N LEU A 15 -26.48 -5.71 -66.95
CA LEU A 15 -27.77 -5.06 -66.72
C LEU A 15 -28.65 -5.97 -65.87
N PRO A 16 -29.33 -5.43 -64.84
CA PRO A 16 -30.36 -6.16 -64.09
C PRO A 16 -31.41 -6.75 -65.03
N GLY A 17 -31.86 -7.98 -64.77
CA GLY A 17 -32.85 -8.67 -65.64
C GLY A 17 -34.11 -7.84 -65.88
N ILE A 18 -34.54 -7.08 -64.87
CA ILE A 18 -35.72 -6.18 -64.94
C ILE A 18 -35.56 -5.06 -66.00
N LEU A 19 -34.33 -4.71 -66.38
CA LEU A 19 -34.06 -3.69 -67.39
C LEU A 19 -33.92 -4.27 -68.81
N GLN A 20 -33.76 -5.59 -68.96
CA GLN A 20 -33.55 -6.23 -70.26
C GLN A 20 -34.82 -6.24 -71.12
N ASP A 21 -36.00 -6.32 -70.50
CA ASP A 21 -37.29 -6.41 -71.19
C ASP A 21 -38.00 -5.06 -71.39
N LYS A 22 -37.36 -3.94 -71.03
CA LYS A 22 -37.98 -2.61 -71.06
C LYS A 22 -37.93 -1.94 -72.43
N SER A 23 -38.94 -1.13 -72.74
CA SER A 23 -38.96 -0.37 -73.98
C SER A 23 -37.95 0.79 -73.96
N LYS A 24 -37.55 1.29 -75.14
CA LYS A 24 -36.62 2.43 -75.26
C LYS A 24 -37.14 3.69 -74.57
N GLN A 25 -38.45 3.90 -74.55
CA GLN A 25 -39.07 5.05 -73.87
C GLN A 25 -38.95 4.91 -72.34
N GLU A 26 -39.23 3.73 -71.80
CA GLU A 26 -39.10 3.43 -70.36
C GLU A 26 -37.65 3.53 -69.87
N LEU A 27 -36.69 3.04 -70.66
CA LEU A 27 -35.27 3.17 -70.32
C LEU A 27 -34.82 4.63 -70.29
N ALA A 28 -35.32 5.48 -71.20
CA ALA A 28 -35.03 6.90 -71.21
C ALA A 28 -35.62 7.64 -69.99
N GLU A 29 -36.82 7.25 -69.56
CA GLU A 29 -37.45 7.78 -68.34
C GLU A 29 -36.68 7.38 -67.07
N ILE A 30 -36.20 6.14 -66.99
CA ILE A 30 -35.37 5.66 -65.88
C ILE A 30 -34.01 6.38 -65.87
N LEU A 31 -33.36 6.51 -67.02
CA LEU A 31 -32.10 7.24 -67.17
C LEU A 31 -32.22 8.74 -66.82
N ALA A 32 -33.39 9.34 -67.06
CA ALA A 32 -33.66 10.73 -66.70
C ALA A 32 -33.82 10.95 -65.19
N SER A 33 -33.93 9.89 -64.38
CA SER A 33 -34.16 9.97 -62.93
C SER A 33 -33.00 9.38 -62.13
N PRO A 34 -32.08 10.23 -61.60
CA PRO A 34 -30.94 9.77 -60.78
C PRO A 34 -31.35 8.95 -59.56
N LYS A 35 -32.48 9.32 -58.93
CA LYS A 35 -33.00 8.61 -57.76
C LYS A 35 -33.46 7.18 -58.09
N LEU A 36 -34.02 6.96 -59.29
CA LEU A 36 -34.41 5.62 -59.74
C LEU A 36 -33.16 4.79 -60.06
N LEU A 37 -32.14 5.40 -60.65
CA LEU A 37 -30.86 4.74 -60.90
C LEU A 37 -30.19 4.33 -59.59
N GLU A 38 -30.11 5.22 -58.59
CA GLU A 38 -29.59 4.90 -57.25
C GLU A 38 -30.38 3.79 -56.55
N ALA A 39 -31.71 3.81 -56.67
CA ALA A 39 -32.55 2.75 -56.12
C ALA A 39 -32.28 1.40 -56.82
N LEU A 40 -32.11 1.40 -58.15
CA LEU A 40 -31.80 0.19 -58.92
C LEU A 40 -30.40 -0.34 -58.64
N THR A 41 -29.40 0.51 -58.40
CA THR A 41 -28.04 0.04 -58.10
C THR A 41 -27.93 -0.61 -56.73
N HIS A 42 -28.73 -0.16 -55.75
CA HIS A 42 -28.63 -0.62 -54.36
C HIS A 42 -29.78 -1.53 -53.89
N SER A 43 -30.83 -1.73 -54.70
CA SER A 43 -31.93 -2.63 -54.39
C SER A 43 -31.49 -4.10 -54.41
N VAL A 44 -32.01 -4.91 -53.49
CA VAL A 44 -31.64 -6.33 -53.32
C VAL A 44 -31.89 -7.16 -54.58
N ASP A 45 -32.90 -6.80 -55.38
CA ASP A 45 -33.28 -7.54 -56.59
C ASP A 45 -32.49 -7.14 -57.85
N THR A 46 -31.86 -5.96 -57.82
CA THR A 46 -31.18 -5.37 -58.99
C THR A 46 -29.74 -4.95 -58.70
N VAL A 47 -29.22 -5.27 -57.51
CA VAL A 47 -27.84 -4.97 -57.13
C VAL A 47 -26.86 -5.86 -57.90
N GLN A 48 -25.74 -5.27 -58.27
CA GLN A 48 -24.64 -6.00 -58.89
C GLN A 48 -24.01 -6.96 -57.86
N PRO A 49 -23.65 -8.21 -58.23
CA PRO A 49 -23.10 -9.18 -57.28
C PRO A 49 -21.86 -8.70 -56.52
N SER A 50 -20.93 -8.00 -57.18
CA SER A 50 -19.72 -7.42 -56.56
C SER A 50 -20.07 -6.34 -55.52
N LEU A 51 -21.03 -5.47 -55.84
CA LEU A 51 -21.53 -4.44 -54.94
C LEU A 51 -22.26 -5.06 -53.73
N ALA A 52 -23.09 -6.07 -53.96
CA ALA A 52 -23.80 -6.80 -52.90
C ALA A 52 -22.81 -7.45 -51.91
N GLU A 53 -21.75 -8.07 -52.41
CA GLU A 53 -20.70 -8.64 -51.56
C GLU A 53 -19.92 -7.57 -50.80
N SER A 54 -19.61 -6.44 -51.42
CA SER A 54 -18.97 -5.32 -50.73
C SER A 54 -19.84 -4.78 -49.58
N HIS A 55 -21.16 -4.67 -49.80
CA HIS A 55 -22.13 -4.26 -48.79
C HIS A 55 -22.19 -5.27 -47.63
N GLN A 56 -22.25 -6.57 -47.95
CA GLN A 56 -22.24 -7.63 -46.93
C GLN A 56 -20.94 -7.61 -46.12
N ALA A 57 -19.78 -7.47 -46.78
CA ALA A 57 -18.49 -7.37 -46.11
C ALA A 57 -18.41 -6.14 -45.19
N LEU A 58 -18.88 -4.97 -45.66
CA LEU A 58 -18.94 -3.76 -44.85
C LEU A 58 -19.87 -3.93 -43.64
N HIS A 59 -21.06 -4.49 -43.83
CA HIS A 59 -21.99 -4.78 -42.74
C HIS A 59 -21.39 -5.75 -41.71
N ALA A 60 -20.69 -6.79 -42.16
CA ALA A 60 -20.00 -7.72 -41.27
C ALA A 60 -18.91 -7.02 -40.45
N MET A 61 -18.05 -6.22 -41.10
CA MET A 61 -17.00 -5.44 -40.41
C MET A 61 -17.59 -4.42 -39.43
N LEU A 62 -18.72 -3.79 -39.77
CA LEU A 62 -19.39 -2.83 -38.89
C LEU A 62 -20.00 -3.54 -37.68
N GLY A 63 -20.57 -4.73 -37.88
CA GLY A 63 -21.05 -5.60 -36.79
C GLY A 63 -19.92 -6.02 -35.85
N GLU A 64 -18.77 -6.44 -36.39
CA GLU A 64 -17.58 -6.77 -35.60
C GLU A 64 -17.08 -5.56 -34.80
N ASN A 65 -17.03 -4.38 -35.42
CA ASN A 65 -16.58 -3.16 -34.74
C ASN A 65 -17.52 -2.78 -33.57
N LEU A 66 -18.84 -2.86 -33.78
CA LEU A 66 -19.82 -2.63 -32.71
C LEU A 66 -19.64 -3.62 -31.54
N GLN A 67 -19.38 -4.90 -31.84
CA GLN A 67 -19.12 -5.90 -30.81
C GLN A 67 -17.83 -5.58 -30.03
N LEU A 68 -16.76 -5.20 -30.72
CA LEU A 68 -15.51 -4.80 -30.08
C LEU A 68 -15.68 -3.54 -29.21
N ALA A 69 -16.42 -2.54 -29.70
CA ALA A 69 -16.72 -1.33 -28.92
C ALA A 69 -17.50 -1.66 -27.64
N ALA A 70 -18.49 -2.55 -27.71
CA ALA A 70 -19.23 -3.02 -26.53
C ALA A 70 -18.32 -3.77 -25.53
N GLN A 71 -17.43 -4.63 -26.02
CA GLN A 71 -16.47 -5.33 -25.17
C GLN A 71 -15.47 -4.38 -24.49
N LEU A 72 -15.00 -3.36 -25.22
CA LEU A 72 -14.11 -2.34 -24.67
C LEU A 72 -14.78 -1.52 -23.57
N ALA A 73 -16.05 -1.13 -23.76
CA ALA A 73 -16.81 -0.41 -22.74
C ALA A 73 -16.98 -1.24 -21.45
N ASP A 74 -17.26 -2.53 -21.57
CA ASP A 74 -17.38 -3.45 -20.42
C ASP A 74 -16.03 -3.66 -19.71
N LEU A 75 -14.93 -3.79 -20.46
CA LEU A 75 -13.58 -3.84 -19.90
C LEU A 75 -13.20 -2.55 -19.18
N GLU A 76 -13.55 -1.38 -19.73
CA GLU A 76 -13.31 -0.09 -19.10
C GLU A 76 -14.06 0.04 -17.77
N ALA A 77 -15.34 -0.36 -17.73
CA ALA A 77 -16.14 -0.38 -16.51
C ALA A 77 -15.53 -1.31 -15.44
N ARG A 78 -15.06 -2.50 -15.82
CA ARG A 78 -14.38 -3.41 -14.90
C ARG A 78 -13.06 -2.84 -14.39
N LEU A 79 -12.26 -2.26 -15.27
CA LEU A 79 -10.95 -1.71 -14.94
C LEU A 79 -11.06 -0.48 -14.03
N THR A 80 -12.03 0.39 -14.26
CA THR A 80 -12.31 1.53 -13.38
C THR A 80 -12.74 1.07 -11.98
N HIS A 81 -13.63 0.08 -11.89
CA HIS A 81 -14.04 -0.51 -10.61
C HIS A 81 -12.88 -1.19 -9.85
N GLN A 82 -12.02 -1.92 -10.57
CA GLN A 82 -10.83 -2.54 -9.98
C GLN A 82 -9.87 -1.47 -9.46
N ARG A 83 -9.63 -0.39 -10.23
CA ARG A 83 -8.79 0.74 -9.80
C ARG A 83 -9.32 1.42 -8.55
N SER A 84 -10.62 1.66 -8.45
CA SER A 84 -11.20 2.27 -7.23
C SER A 84 -11.04 1.35 -6.02
N THR A 85 -11.23 0.04 -6.21
CA THR A 85 -11.12 -0.94 -5.13
C THR A 85 -9.68 -1.06 -4.62
N THR A 86 -8.71 -1.16 -5.53
CA THR A 86 -7.29 -1.25 -5.17
C THR A 86 -6.80 0.05 -4.52
N GLN A 87 -7.27 1.21 -4.97
CA GLN A 87 -6.96 2.49 -4.32
C GLN A 87 -7.49 2.54 -2.89
N ALA A 88 -8.74 2.09 -2.65
CA ALA A 88 -9.30 2.02 -1.30
C ALA A 88 -8.51 1.06 -0.40
N GLN A 89 -8.13 -0.10 -0.92
CA GLN A 89 -7.29 -1.06 -0.20
C GLN A 89 -5.92 -0.46 0.14
N LEU A 90 -5.25 0.20 -0.80
CA LEU A 90 -3.95 0.85 -0.56
C LEU A 90 -4.02 1.93 0.52
N LEU A 91 -5.08 2.73 0.54
CA LEU A 91 -5.29 3.72 1.60
C LEU A 91 -5.49 3.04 2.97
N SER A 92 -6.23 1.93 3.01
CA SER A 92 -6.43 1.15 4.23
C SER A 92 -5.15 0.51 4.75
N THR A 93 -4.29 0.00 3.86
CA THR A 93 -3.00 -0.58 4.25
C THR A 93 -2.07 0.48 4.82
N HIS A 94 -1.99 1.65 4.19
CA HIS A 94 -1.21 2.77 4.73
C HIS A 94 -1.72 3.25 6.10
N ALA A 95 -3.04 3.25 6.32
CA ALA A 95 -3.58 3.55 7.63
C ALA A 95 -3.15 2.51 8.68
N LEU A 96 -3.19 1.21 8.33
CA LEU A 96 -2.76 0.13 9.22
C LEU A 96 -1.25 0.18 9.50
N GLU A 97 -0.42 0.51 8.51
CA GLU A 97 1.02 0.69 8.67
C GLU A 97 1.34 1.79 9.67
N ARG A 98 0.64 2.93 9.59
CA ARG A 98 0.82 4.04 10.56
C ARG A 98 0.42 3.61 11.96
N GLN A 99 -0.70 2.91 12.10
CA GLN A 99 -1.15 2.39 13.40
C GLN A 99 -0.16 1.38 13.98
N TRP A 100 0.39 0.49 13.15
CA TRP A 100 1.39 -0.48 13.58
C TRP A 100 2.69 0.20 14.02
N ARG A 101 3.19 1.17 13.25
CA ARG A 101 4.36 1.97 13.64
C ARG A 101 4.14 2.67 14.98
N GLN A 102 2.97 3.26 15.19
CA GLN A 102 2.63 3.88 16.49
C GLN A 102 2.66 2.86 17.63
N LYS A 103 2.03 1.69 17.45
CA LYS A 103 2.04 0.62 18.46
C LYS A 103 3.45 0.13 18.76
N GLN A 104 4.30 0.02 17.74
CA GLN A 104 5.69 -0.37 17.92
C GLN A 104 6.45 0.70 18.73
N THR A 105 6.30 1.98 18.40
CA THR A 105 6.94 3.05 19.18
C THR A 105 6.45 3.10 20.61
N ASP A 106 5.15 2.88 20.84
CA ASP A 106 4.57 2.84 22.19
C ASP A 106 5.13 1.66 23.00
N MET A 107 5.26 0.50 22.36
CA MET A 107 5.88 -0.69 22.95
C MET A 107 7.37 -0.44 23.27
N ASP A 108 8.13 0.10 22.33
CA ASP A 108 9.55 0.39 22.52
C ASP A 108 9.75 1.40 23.66
N HIS A 109 8.89 2.43 23.75
CA HIS A 109 8.90 3.37 24.86
C HIS A 109 8.54 2.69 26.19
N ALA A 110 7.53 1.83 26.22
CA ALA A 110 7.13 1.10 27.43
C ALA A 110 8.23 0.11 27.90
N LEU A 111 8.95 -0.49 26.97
CA LEU A 111 10.03 -1.44 27.26
C LEU A 111 11.38 -0.77 27.53
N SER A 112 11.58 0.48 27.08
CA SER A 112 12.84 1.22 27.23
C SER A 112 13.43 1.19 28.65
N PRO A 113 12.66 1.40 29.74
CA PRO A 113 13.19 1.35 31.11
C PRO A 113 13.67 -0.04 31.56
N PHE A 114 13.18 -1.08 30.90
CA PHE A 114 13.52 -2.48 31.18
C PHE A 114 14.59 -3.01 30.22
N ALA A 115 15.05 -2.18 29.28
CA ALA A 115 16.17 -2.54 28.41
C ALA A 115 17.45 -2.75 29.24
N PRO A 116 18.33 -3.70 28.86
CA PRO A 116 19.54 -3.99 29.61
C PRO A 116 20.41 -2.77 29.90
N ALA A 117 20.55 -1.87 28.92
CA ALA A 117 21.29 -0.62 29.08
C ALA A 117 20.64 0.31 30.12
N ALA A 118 19.31 0.45 30.12
CA ALA A 118 18.59 1.28 31.08
C ALA A 118 18.69 0.71 32.51
N LEU A 119 18.53 -0.61 32.65
CA LEU A 119 18.71 -1.31 33.93
C LEU A 119 20.14 -1.18 34.46
N TYR A 120 21.14 -1.30 33.59
CA TYR A 120 22.55 -1.11 33.94
C TYR A 120 22.83 0.32 34.39
N GLN A 121 22.35 1.32 33.65
CA GLN A 121 22.47 2.74 34.02
C GLN A 121 21.82 3.00 35.39
N ARG A 122 20.60 2.48 35.61
CA ARG A 122 19.90 2.61 36.90
C ARG A 122 20.65 1.93 38.05
N LEU A 123 21.28 0.77 37.80
CA LEU A 123 22.13 0.11 38.79
C LEU A 123 23.35 0.96 39.11
N GLY A 124 24.02 1.52 38.10
CA GLY A 124 25.15 2.44 38.26
C GLY A 124 24.79 3.69 39.05
N GLN A 125 23.66 4.32 38.73
CA GLN A 125 23.11 5.46 39.49
C GLN A 125 22.83 5.07 40.94
N GLY A 126 22.16 3.94 41.19
CA GLY A 126 21.88 3.47 42.55
C GLY A 126 23.13 3.12 43.37
N VAL A 127 24.25 2.74 42.73
CA VAL A 127 25.55 2.61 43.40
C VAL A 127 26.09 3.98 43.80
N HIS A 128 26.09 4.94 42.87
CA HIS A 128 26.57 6.29 43.11
C HIS A 128 25.75 7.02 44.19
N GLU A 129 24.43 6.99 44.10
CA GLU A 129 23.50 7.55 45.10
C GLU A 129 23.73 6.93 46.49
N GLN A 130 23.99 5.63 46.57
CA GLN A 130 24.26 5.01 47.87
C GLN A 130 25.62 5.43 48.43
N ALA A 131 26.61 5.68 47.57
CA ALA A 131 27.91 6.21 47.97
C ALA A 131 27.78 7.64 48.51
N THR A 132 26.99 8.50 47.86
CA THR A 132 26.74 9.87 48.33
C THR A 132 25.97 9.87 49.65
N VAL A 133 25.00 8.97 49.83
CA VAL A 133 24.32 8.79 51.14
C VAL A 133 25.31 8.41 52.23
N CYS A 134 26.21 7.44 51.98
CA CYS A 134 27.22 7.05 52.98
C CYS A 134 28.12 8.23 53.33
N HIS A 135 28.56 9.00 52.32
CA HIS A 135 29.40 10.17 52.53
C HIS A 135 28.69 11.27 53.32
N ALA A 136 27.43 11.60 52.98
CA ALA A 136 26.63 12.58 53.70
C ALA A 136 26.37 12.15 55.16
N MET A 137 26.23 10.85 55.43
CA MET A 137 26.12 10.34 56.80
C MET A 137 27.42 10.50 57.60
N GLU A 138 28.58 10.36 56.94
CA GLU A 138 29.90 10.61 57.55
C GLU A 138 30.06 12.10 57.85
N GLU A 139 29.78 12.97 56.88
CA GLU A 139 29.87 14.42 57.02
C GLU A 139 28.92 14.93 58.13
N SER A 140 27.65 14.52 58.11
CA SER A 140 26.67 14.92 59.13
C SER A 140 27.05 14.49 60.55
N PHE A 141 27.73 13.35 60.70
CA PHE A 141 28.21 12.90 62.01
C PHE A 141 29.39 13.73 62.51
N LEU A 142 30.30 14.13 61.62
CA LEU A 142 31.45 14.97 61.95
C LEU A 142 31.04 16.42 62.22
N GLU A 143 30.12 16.97 61.42
CA GLU A 143 29.59 18.33 61.60
C GLU A 143 28.81 18.47 62.91
N GLY A 144 28.05 17.44 63.32
CA GLY A 144 27.35 17.43 64.61
C GLY A 144 28.27 17.52 65.84
N GLN A 145 29.57 17.21 65.69
CA GLN A 145 30.58 17.35 66.74
C GLN A 145 31.28 18.72 66.73
N ALA A 146 31.11 19.52 65.67
CA ALA A 146 31.77 20.81 65.51
C ALA A 146 31.16 21.92 66.40
N ASP A 147 29.91 21.76 66.85
CA ASP A 147 29.22 22.66 67.79
C ASP A 147 29.63 22.44 69.26
N GLY A 148 30.69 21.67 69.53
CA GLY A 148 31.27 21.48 70.86
C GLY A 148 30.53 20.49 71.77
N ALA A 149 29.43 19.91 71.30
CA ALA A 149 28.72 18.81 71.96
C ALA A 149 29.12 17.48 71.30
N PHE A 150 29.80 16.61 72.03
CA PHE A 150 30.04 15.23 71.58
C PHE A 150 28.71 14.48 71.49
N ALA A 151 28.51 13.71 70.43
CA ALA A 151 27.36 12.82 70.29
C ALA A 151 27.28 11.88 71.51
N SER A 152 26.08 11.68 72.04
CA SER A 152 25.89 10.73 73.13
C SER A 152 26.23 9.31 72.68
N GLU A 153 26.63 8.43 73.62
CA GLU A 153 26.96 7.03 73.32
C GLU A 153 25.81 6.32 72.55
N ARG A 154 24.56 6.64 72.92
CA ARG A 154 23.37 6.11 72.24
C ARG A 154 23.27 6.60 70.79
N GLU A 155 23.46 7.89 70.54
CA GLU A 155 23.41 8.46 69.19
C GLU A 155 24.55 7.92 68.31
N ALA A 156 25.74 7.75 68.87
CA ALA A 156 26.87 7.15 68.19
C ALA A 156 26.58 5.68 67.80
N LEU A 157 26.03 4.88 68.72
CA LEU A 157 25.64 3.50 68.44
C LEU A 157 24.53 3.42 67.37
N ASP A 158 23.53 4.29 67.44
CA ASP A 158 22.44 4.35 66.46
C ASP A 158 22.93 4.83 65.08
N TRP A 159 23.93 5.73 65.03
CA TRP A 159 24.59 6.12 63.79
C TRP A 159 25.39 4.96 63.19
N VAL A 160 26.25 4.30 64.00
CA VAL A 160 27.06 3.17 63.54
C VAL A 160 26.18 2.08 62.95
N ARG A 161 25.06 1.75 63.60
CA ARG A 161 24.11 0.78 63.08
C ARG A 161 23.57 1.19 61.70
N ARG A 162 23.04 2.41 61.57
CA ARG A 162 22.48 2.93 60.30
C ARG A 162 23.53 3.00 59.20
N TYR A 163 24.74 3.43 59.53
CA TYR A 163 25.85 3.53 58.58
C TYR A 163 26.30 2.15 58.08
N ARG A 164 26.36 1.15 58.97
CA ARG A 164 26.65 -0.24 58.57
C ARG A 164 25.59 -0.81 57.64
N GLU A 165 24.31 -0.55 57.91
CA GLU A 165 23.20 -0.92 57.04
C GLU A 165 23.33 -0.26 55.65
N ALA A 166 23.66 1.04 55.62
CA ALA A 166 23.88 1.79 54.38
C ALA A 166 25.09 1.28 53.57
N LYS A 167 26.22 0.99 54.23
CA LYS A 167 27.41 0.40 53.59
C LYS A 167 27.17 -1.02 53.10
N ALA A 168 26.42 -1.84 53.83
CA ALA A 168 26.04 -3.18 53.38
C ALA A 168 25.26 -3.11 52.06
N LEU A 169 24.30 -2.19 51.95
CA LEU A 169 23.56 -1.95 50.71
C LEU A 169 24.45 -1.43 49.57
N TYR A 170 25.38 -0.52 49.87
CA TYR A 170 26.36 -0.03 48.90
C TYR A 170 27.19 -1.18 48.30
N TYR A 171 27.82 -2.00 49.13
CA TYR A 171 28.64 -3.11 48.67
C TYR A 171 27.82 -4.16 47.92
N LEU A 172 26.58 -4.42 48.34
CA LEU A 172 25.68 -5.32 47.61
C LEU A 172 25.40 -4.83 46.18
N ARG A 173 25.13 -3.52 46.01
CA ARG A 173 24.91 -2.94 44.68
C ARG A 173 26.19 -2.94 43.83
N GLN A 174 27.33 -2.66 44.45
CA GLN A 174 28.64 -2.71 43.79
C GLN A 174 28.96 -4.11 43.28
N GLU A 175 28.76 -5.15 44.10
CA GLU A 175 28.96 -6.55 43.71
C GLU A 175 28.04 -6.96 42.55
N ARG A 176 26.77 -6.55 42.58
CA ARG A 176 25.83 -6.80 41.49
C ARG A 176 26.28 -6.13 40.19
N LYS A 177 26.81 -4.91 40.26
CA LYS A 177 27.35 -4.19 39.11
C LYS A 177 28.59 -4.90 38.56
N ASN A 178 29.54 -5.27 39.43
CA ASN A 178 30.75 -5.99 39.02
C ASN A 178 30.40 -7.33 38.33
N ARG A 179 29.44 -8.08 38.89
CA ARG A 179 28.94 -9.32 38.25
C ARG A 179 28.28 -9.08 36.90
N TRP A 180 27.62 -7.94 36.73
CA TRP A 180 27.06 -7.52 35.45
C TRP A 180 28.17 -7.20 34.45
N ASP A 181 29.19 -6.44 34.86
CA ASP A 181 30.35 -6.08 34.03
C ASP A 181 31.13 -7.33 33.56
N GLU A 182 31.17 -8.38 34.38
CA GLU A 182 31.79 -9.66 34.06
C GLU A 182 30.87 -10.61 33.26
N GLY A 183 29.63 -10.22 32.96
CA GLY A 183 28.67 -11.04 32.22
C GLY A 183 28.17 -12.27 32.99
N ARG A 184 28.22 -12.25 34.32
CA ARG A 184 27.76 -13.34 35.23
C ARG A 184 26.28 -13.24 35.59
N VAL A 185 25.53 -12.36 34.92
CA VAL A 185 24.07 -12.21 35.07
C VAL A 185 23.39 -13.09 34.02
N GLY A 186 22.64 -14.09 34.46
CA GLY A 186 22.01 -15.07 33.56
C GLY A 186 20.96 -14.45 32.62
N GLY A 187 20.85 -15.01 31.42
CA GLY A 187 19.74 -14.73 30.49
C GLY A 187 19.96 -13.65 29.44
N TRP A 188 21.14 -13.02 29.37
CA TRP A 188 21.40 -11.94 28.42
C TRP A 188 22.77 -12.14 27.73
N ARG A 189 22.75 -12.98 26.69
CA ARG A 189 23.72 -13.06 25.59
C ARG A 189 22.94 -13.03 24.28
#